data_AF-A0A8S3J0Z4-F1
#
_entry.id   AF-A0A8S3J0Z4-F1
#
_cell.length_a   1.000
_cell.length_b   1.000
_cell.length_c   1.000
_cell.angle_alpha   90.00
_cell.angle_beta   90.00
_cell.angle_gamma   90.00
#
_symmetry.space_group_name_H-M   'P 1'
#
loop_
_entity.id
_entity.type
_entity.pdbx_description
1 polymer ?
#
loop_
_entity_poly.entity_id
_entity_poly.type
_entity_poly.pdbx_seq_one_letter_code
_entity_poly.pdbx_strand_id
1 'polypeptide(L)'
;MIYSIKVNGHPTERFIPLPAPTTEDGIFGEAATRGENFGKYHVAHVQCTPPDKVKPIELYEEANLGTQILSNIRRAYFEEPTAIQRYAIPCLRQQDDIMACAQTGSGKTAAFLLPIISNLLSYNADELGENQKPPAPLCLIVSPTRELALQTEREARKFAFETPVILCMF
;
A
#
# COMPACT_ATOMS: atom_id res chain seq x y z
N MET A 1 39.94 10.52 -34.23
CA MET A 1 38.64 10.81 -34.87
C MET A 1 37.55 10.65 -33.83
N ILE A 2 36.80 11.70 -33.53
CA ILE A 2 35.71 11.66 -32.55
C ILE A 2 34.41 11.47 -33.33
N TYR A 3 33.68 10.38 -33.05
CA TYR A 3 32.36 10.16 -33.63
C TYR A 3 31.32 10.97 -32.85
N SER A 4 30.57 11.83 -33.55
CA SER A 4 29.36 12.45 -33.01
C SER A 4 28.16 11.70 -33.60
N ILE A 5 27.44 10.97 -32.75
CA ILE A 5 26.18 10.32 -33.09
C ILE A 5 25.06 11.23 -32.58
N LYS A 6 24.32 11.86 -33.49
CA LYS A 6 23.06 12.56 -33.18
C LYS A 6 21.89 11.61 -33.38
N VAL A 7 21.23 11.23 -32.29
CA VAL A 7 19.92 10.59 -32.33
C VAL A 7 18.89 11.72 -32.43
N ASN A 8 18.19 11.81 -33.57
CA ASN A 8 17.09 12.76 -33.71
C ASN A 8 16.03 12.42 -32.66
N GLY A 9 15.74 13.37 -31.77
CA GLY A 9 14.76 13.18 -30.70
C GLY A 9 13.43 12.70 -31.28
N HIS A 10 13.00 11.51 -30.89
CA HIS A 10 11.59 11.15 -31.00
C HIS A 10 10.78 12.22 -30.25
N PRO A 11 9.64 12.69 -30.80
CA PRO A 11 8.74 13.50 -30.00
C PRO A 11 8.45 12.71 -28.72
N THR A 12 8.75 13.29 -27.56
CA THR A 12 8.32 12.72 -26.28
C THR A 12 6.81 12.71 -26.31
N GLU A 13 6.21 11.59 -26.72
CA GLU A 13 4.77 11.41 -26.62
C GLU A 13 4.40 11.65 -25.16
N ARG A 14 3.60 12.69 -24.93
CA ARG A 14 3.10 13.02 -23.60
C ARG A 14 2.15 11.90 -23.22
N PHE A 15 2.66 10.90 -22.52
CA PHE A 15 1.86 9.80 -22.01
C PHE A 15 0.88 10.35 -20.97
N ILE A 16 -0.40 10.41 -21.33
CA ILE A 16 -1.50 10.70 -20.41
C ILE A 16 -2.07 9.35 -20.01
N PRO A 17 -1.81 8.84 -18.80
CA PRO A 17 -2.43 7.59 -18.36
C PRO A 17 -3.96 7.74 -18.39
N LEU A 18 -4.65 6.66 -18.75
CA LEU A 18 -6.10 6.59 -18.59
C LEU A 18 -6.47 6.90 -17.13
N PRO A 19 -7.60 7.58 -16.88
CA PRO A 19 -8.07 7.80 -15.52
C PRO A 19 -8.22 6.45 -14.83
N ALA A 20 -7.71 6.37 -13.59
CA ALA A 20 -7.83 5.15 -12.80
C ALA A 20 -9.32 4.80 -12.57
N PRO A 21 -9.67 3.51 -12.51
CA PRO A 21 -11.04 3.09 -12.24
C PRO A 21 -11.48 3.61 -10.86
N THR A 22 -12.72 4.08 -10.79
CA THR A 22 -13.34 4.59 -9.56
C THR A 22 -14.53 3.74 -9.10
N THR A 23 -15.00 2.82 -9.94
CA THR A 23 -16.10 1.90 -9.62
C THR A 23 -15.60 0.69 -8.88
N GLU A 24 -16.45 0.07 -8.05
CA GLU A 24 -16.13 -1.16 -7.32
C GLU A 24 -15.68 -2.27 -8.31
N ASP A 25 -16.42 -2.50 -9.38
CA ASP A 25 -16.05 -3.46 -10.43
C ASP A 25 -14.72 -3.13 -11.11
N GLY A 26 -14.40 -1.84 -11.28
CA GLY A 26 -13.13 -1.44 -11.89
C GLY A 26 -11.93 -1.61 -10.95
N ILE A 27 -12.14 -1.56 -9.64
CA ILE A 27 -11.09 -1.64 -8.60
C ILE A 27 -10.89 -3.09 -8.13
N PHE A 28 -11.98 -3.85 -8.01
CA PHE A 28 -12.00 -5.21 -7.48
C PHE A 28 -12.35 -6.29 -8.52
N GLY A 29 -12.92 -5.92 -9.67
CA GLY A 29 -13.49 -6.84 -10.67
C GLY A 29 -12.55 -7.30 -11.79
N GLU A 30 -11.41 -6.64 -12.01
CA GLU A 30 -10.27 -7.33 -12.65
C GLU A 30 -9.84 -8.40 -11.68
N ALA A 31 -10.33 -9.62 -11.93
CA ALA A 31 -10.19 -10.81 -11.10
C ALA A 31 -8.96 -10.67 -10.23
N ALA A 32 -9.20 -10.39 -8.93
CA ALA A 32 -8.26 -10.71 -7.88
C ALA A 32 -7.70 -12.06 -8.29
N THR A 33 -6.47 -12.07 -8.80
CA THR A 33 -5.80 -13.30 -9.18
C THR A 33 -5.73 -14.00 -7.85
N ARG A 34 -6.69 -14.91 -7.64
CA ARG A 34 -7.06 -15.51 -6.37
C ARG A 34 -5.76 -15.93 -5.75
N GLY A 35 -5.28 -15.14 -4.79
CA GLY A 35 -3.84 -15.00 -4.55
C GLY A 35 -3.20 -16.35 -4.49
N GLU A 36 -2.24 -16.60 -5.38
CA GLU A 36 -1.59 -17.89 -5.54
C GLU A 36 -1.19 -18.43 -4.15
N ASN A 37 -2.00 -19.35 -3.62
CA ASN A 37 -1.78 -20.07 -2.37
C ASN A 37 -1.33 -19.21 -1.16
N PHE A 38 -2.13 -18.22 -0.72
CA PHE A 38 -1.83 -17.53 0.54
C PHE A 38 -1.77 -18.48 1.76
N GLY A 39 -2.49 -19.60 1.71
CA GLY A 39 -2.45 -20.66 2.73
C GLY A 39 -1.08 -21.32 2.96
N LYS A 40 -0.10 -21.12 2.05
CA LYS A 40 1.27 -21.65 2.25
C LYS A 40 2.14 -20.77 3.15
N TYR A 41 1.77 -19.51 3.39
CA TYR A 41 2.60 -18.56 4.13
C TYR A 41 2.30 -18.47 5.63
N HIS A 42 1.36 -19.28 6.14
CA HIS A 42 1.09 -19.37 7.58
C HIS A 42 2.26 -19.97 8.39
N VAL A 43 3.19 -20.68 7.73
CA VAL A 43 4.27 -21.43 8.40
C VAL A 43 5.66 -20.88 8.05
N ALA A 44 5.82 -19.55 8.03
CA ALA A 44 7.13 -18.93 7.87
C ALA A 44 7.81 -18.73 9.23
N HIS A 45 9.09 -19.07 9.35
CA HIS A 45 9.89 -18.75 10.53
C HIS A 45 10.17 -17.24 10.55
N VAL A 46 9.59 -16.53 11.53
CA VAL A 46 9.79 -15.08 11.69
C VAL A 46 10.89 -14.81 12.71
N GLN A 47 11.85 -13.98 12.32
CA GLN A 47 12.84 -13.40 13.23
C GLN A 47 12.53 -11.92 13.43
N CYS A 48 12.29 -11.52 14.67
CA CYS A 48 12.07 -10.13 15.04
C CYS A 48 13.19 -9.69 15.99
N THR A 49 13.68 -8.46 15.81
CA THR A 49 14.70 -7.88 16.67
C THR A 49 14.27 -6.45 17.00
N PRO A 50 14.10 -6.09 18.30
CA PRO A 50 14.15 -6.99 19.46
C PRO A 50 12.95 -7.97 19.49
N PRO A 51 13.14 -9.23 19.91
CA PRO A 51 12.16 -10.32 19.74
C PRO A 51 10.84 -10.10 20.49
N ASP A 52 10.86 -9.39 21.63
CA ASP A 52 9.68 -9.23 22.50
C ASP A 52 8.92 -7.92 22.27
N LYS A 53 9.35 -7.07 21.33
CA LYS A 53 8.72 -5.76 21.12
C LYS A 53 7.42 -5.84 20.34
N VAL A 54 7.21 -6.91 19.56
CA VAL A 54 6.08 -7.00 18.63
C VAL A 54 5.18 -8.18 18.97
N LYS A 55 3.96 -7.90 19.38
CA LYS A 55 2.90 -8.92 19.48
C LYS A 55 2.23 -9.07 18.10
N PRO A 56 2.37 -10.23 17.42
CA PRO A 56 1.72 -10.43 16.13
C PRO A 56 0.20 -10.51 16.29
N ILE A 57 -0.52 -10.03 15.28
CA ILE A 57 -1.97 -10.24 15.15
C ILE A 57 -2.26 -11.57 14.44
N GLU A 58 -3.38 -12.20 14.77
CA GLU A 58 -3.86 -13.38 14.03
C GLU A 58 -4.98 -13.01 13.04
N LEU A 59 -5.76 -11.97 13.35
CA LEU A 59 -6.85 -11.46 12.51
C LEU A 59 -6.68 -9.96 12.24
N TYR A 60 -7.19 -9.47 11.10
CA TYR A 60 -7.11 -8.04 10.78
C TYR A 60 -7.88 -7.15 11.77
N GLU A 61 -8.93 -7.69 12.37
CA GLU A 61 -9.76 -7.04 13.38
C GLU A 61 -8.96 -6.66 14.64
N GLU A 62 -7.87 -7.37 14.95
CA GLU A 62 -7.01 -7.11 16.11
C GLU A 62 -6.12 -5.87 15.91
N ALA A 63 -5.92 -5.41 14.68
CA ALA A 63 -5.03 -4.29 14.35
C ALA A 63 -5.68 -2.90 14.44
N ASN A 64 -6.94 -2.79 14.88
CA ASN A 64 -7.66 -1.51 14.99
C ASN A 64 -7.58 -0.66 13.69
N LEU A 65 -7.82 -1.29 12.54
CA LEU A 65 -7.69 -0.65 11.22
C LEU A 65 -8.87 0.26 10.83
N GLY A 66 -9.98 0.21 11.58
CA GLY A 66 -11.21 0.91 11.24
C GLY A 66 -12.11 0.13 10.27
N THR A 67 -13.41 0.35 10.38
CA THR A 67 -14.45 -0.47 9.72
C THR A 67 -14.41 -0.39 8.19
N GLN A 68 -14.13 0.78 7.62
CA GLN A 68 -14.02 0.97 6.17
C GLN A 68 -12.87 0.14 5.58
N ILE A 69 -11.70 0.15 6.24
CA ILE A 69 -10.54 -0.62 5.77
C ILE A 69 -10.81 -2.12 5.90
N LEU A 70 -11.40 -2.57 7.02
CA LEU A 70 -11.79 -3.98 7.18
C LEU A 70 -12.80 -4.43 6.10
N SER A 71 -13.74 -3.57 5.71
CA SER A 71 -14.66 -3.82 4.59
C SER A 71 -13.89 -3.99 3.27
N ASN A 72 -12.94 -3.10 3.00
CA ASN A 72 -12.14 -3.15 1.77
C ASN A 72 -11.18 -4.35 1.71
N ILE A 73 -10.63 -4.77 2.85
CA ILE A 73 -9.85 -6.03 2.98
C ILE A 73 -10.71 -7.22 2.55
N ARG A 74 -11.96 -7.30 3.02
CA ARG A 74 -12.90 -8.37 2.67
C ARG A 74 -13.31 -8.32 1.20
N ARG A 75 -13.59 -7.13 0.65
CA ARG A 75 -13.86 -6.91 -0.79
C ARG A 75 -12.69 -7.35 -1.67
N ALA A 76 -11.46 -7.18 -1.18
CA ALA A 76 -10.25 -7.63 -1.85
C ALA A 76 -9.94 -9.13 -1.65
N TYR A 77 -10.81 -9.88 -0.95
CA TYR A 77 -10.66 -11.31 -0.65
C TYR A 77 -9.41 -11.65 0.19
N PHE A 78 -9.01 -10.74 1.08
CA PHE A 78 -7.97 -11.02 2.08
C PHE A 78 -8.66 -11.63 3.31
N GLU A 79 -8.51 -12.94 3.49
CA GLU A 79 -9.15 -13.68 4.58
C GLU A 79 -8.36 -13.54 5.89
N GLU A 80 -7.03 -13.74 5.84
CA GLU A 80 -6.15 -13.72 7.00
C GLU A 80 -4.82 -12.98 6.72
N PRO A 81 -4.21 -12.34 7.73
CA PRO A 81 -2.92 -11.70 7.58
C PRO A 81 -1.79 -12.71 7.32
N THR A 82 -0.98 -12.43 6.31
CA THR A 82 0.26 -13.20 6.03
C THR A 82 1.30 -13.00 7.12
N ALA A 83 2.29 -13.89 7.23
CA ALA A 83 3.32 -13.81 8.27
C ALA A 83 3.99 -12.42 8.39
N ILE A 84 4.31 -11.75 7.28
CA ILE A 84 4.90 -10.39 7.37
C ILE A 84 3.89 -9.34 7.84
N GLN A 85 2.62 -9.47 7.45
CA GLN A 85 1.55 -8.56 7.84
C GLN A 85 1.23 -8.67 9.34
N ARG A 86 1.24 -9.90 9.88
CA ARG A 86 0.99 -10.15 11.31
C ARG A 86 1.88 -9.34 12.23
N TYR A 87 3.14 -9.13 11.85
CA TYR A 87 4.11 -8.35 12.61
C TYR A 87 4.18 -6.89 12.17
N ALA A 88 4.16 -6.61 10.86
CA ALA A 88 4.35 -5.25 10.36
C ALA A 88 3.15 -4.33 10.65
N ILE A 89 1.92 -4.85 10.50
CA ILE A 89 0.70 -4.05 10.70
C ILE A 89 0.65 -3.44 12.11
N PRO A 90 0.75 -4.22 13.21
CA PRO A 90 0.68 -3.65 14.56
C PRO A 90 1.83 -2.69 14.89
N CYS A 91 3.04 -2.88 14.34
CA CYS A 91 4.15 -1.93 14.50
C CYS A 91 3.86 -0.59 13.84
N LEU A 92 3.48 -0.62 12.56
CA LEU A 92 3.19 0.60 11.79
C LEU A 92 1.94 1.31 12.32
N ARG A 93 0.99 0.57 12.90
CA ARG A 93 -0.17 1.17 13.57
C ARG A 93 0.23 1.94 14.84
N GLN A 94 1.29 1.50 15.52
CA GLN A 94 1.92 2.20 16.66
C GLN A 94 2.91 3.29 16.23
N GLN A 95 3.06 3.54 14.92
CA GLN A 95 4.00 4.52 14.37
C GLN A 95 5.49 4.20 14.67
N ASP A 96 5.81 2.92 14.89
CA ASP A 96 7.20 2.46 14.99
C ASP A 96 7.84 2.38 13.60
N ASP A 97 9.13 2.73 13.53
CA ASP A 97 9.96 2.47 12.35
C ASP A 97 10.32 0.99 12.27
N ILE A 98 10.18 0.40 11.08
CA ILE A 98 10.49 -1.01 10.84
C ILE A 98 11.34 -1.22 9.59
N MET A 99 12.21 -2.23 9.65
CA MET A 99 12.81 -2.85 8.47
C MET A 99 12.22 -4.25 8.30
N ALA A 100 11.50 -4.45 7.22
CA ALA A 100 10.78 -5.69 6.95
C ALA A 100 11.35 -6.39 5.70
N CYS A 101 11.81 -7.63 5.84
CA CYS A 101 12.27 -8.46 4.73
C CYS A 101 11.44 -9.74 4.63
N ALA A 102 10.92 -10.01 3.43
CA ALA A 102 10.16 -11.22 3.12
C ALA A 102 10.21 -11.50 1.60
N GLN A 103 9.93 -12.74 1.19
CA GLN A 103 9.96 -13.14 -0.23
C GLN A 103 8.91 -12.42 -1.09
N THR A 104 9.08 -12.40 -2.40
CA THR A 104 8.06 -11.91 -3.34
C THR A 104 6.75 -12.68 -3.18
N GLY A 105 5.61 -12.02 -3.38
CA GLY A 105 4.29 -12.65 -3.16
C GLY A 105 3.88 -12.81 -1.69
N SER A 106 4.72 -12.42 -0.72
CA SER A 106 4.41 -12.55 0.72
C SER A 106 3.45 -11.50 1.28
N GLY A 107 2.82 -10.65 0.44
CA GLY A 107 1.87 -9.64 0.91
C GLY A 107 2.48 -8.38 1.57
N LYS A 108 3.76 -8.05 1.30
CA LYS A 108 4.42 -6.84 1.85
C LYS A 108 3.69 -5.54 1.53
N THR A 109 3.08 -5.44 0.34
CA THR A 109 2.38 -4.23 -0.10
C THR A 109 1.21 -3.88 0.83
N ALA A 110 0.34 -4.85 1.11
CA ALA A 110 -0.74 -4.66 2.09
C ALA A 110 -0.20 -4.45 3.52
N ALA A 111 0.95 -5.04 3.86
CA ALA A 111 1.54 -4.92 5.19
C ALA A 111 1.86 -3.47 5.58
N PHE A 112 2.26 -2.62 4.63
CA PHE A 112 2.45 -1.19 4.90
C PHE A 112 1.24 -0.33 4.51
N LEU A 113 0.50 -0.66 3.44
CA LEU A 113 -0.61 0.17 2.99
C LEU A 113 -1.77 0.22 4.01
N LEU A 114 -2.15 -0.93 4.56
CA LEU A 114 -3.27 -1.02 5.50
C LEU A 114 -3.09 -0.11 6.73
N PRO A 115 -1.98 -0.19 7.50
CA PRO A 115 -1.78 0.67 8.65
C PRO A 115 -1.55 2.13 8.25
N ILE A 116 -0.92 2.43 7.10
CA ILE A 116 -0.74 3.81 6.62
C ILE A 116 -2.08 4.47 6.31
N ILE A 117 -2.92 3.85 5.50
CA ILE A 117 -4.24 4.40 5.13
C ILE A 117 -5.08 4.56 6.40
N SER A 118 -5.02 3.58 7.32
CA SER A 118 -5.73 3.67 8.59
C SER A 118 -5.26 4.85 9.46
N ASN A 119 -3.94 5.07 9.55
CA ASN A 119 -3.35 6.23 10.23
C ASN A 119 -3.84 7.55 9.61
N LEU A 120 -3.86 7.64 8.28
CA LEU A 120 -4.34 8.82 7.56
C LEU A 120 -5.82 9.12 7.85
N LEU A 121 -6.66 8.08 7.99
CA LEU A 121 -8.08 8.24 8.35
C LEU A 121 -8.29 8.67 9.81
N SER A 122 -7.32 8.37 10.67
CA SER A 122 -7.34 8.79 12.08
C SER A 122 -6.76 10.20 12.27
N TYR A 123 -6.20 10.79 11.21
CA TYR A 123 -5.56 12.11 11.26
C TYR A 123 -6.61 13.22 11.16
N ASN A 124 -6.67 14.09 12.17
CA ASN A 124 -7.57 15.24 12.16
C ASN A 124 -6.99 16.36 11.28
N ALA A 125 -7.56 16.56 10.10
CA ALA A 125 -7.15 17.63 9.18
C ALA A 125 -7.30 19.04 9.79
N ASP A 126 -8.19 19.20 10.78
CA ASP A 126 -8.40 20.47 11.51
C ASP A 126 -7.15 20.91 12.30
N GLU A 127 -6.23 20.00 12.62
CA GLU A 127 -4.98 20.32 13.33
C GLU A 127 -3.94 21.01 12.43
N LEU A 128 -4.13 21.00 11.10
CA LEU A 128 -3.16 21.57 10.14
C LEU A 128 -3.25 23.11 10.03
N GLY A 129 -4.24 23.74 10.68
CA GLY A 129 -4.45 25.18 10.69
C GLY A 129 -4.93 25.72 9.34
N GLU A 130 -5.95 26.57 9.35
CA GLU A 130 -6.62 27.14 8.16
C GLU A 130 -5.72 28.01 7.23
N ASN A 131 -4.41 28.07 7.48
CA ASN A 131 -3.49 28.91 6.73
C ASN A 131 -3.05 28.24 5.42
N GLN A 132 -3.86 28.41 4.36
CA GLN A 132 -3.51 28.57 2.93
C GLN A 132 -2.27 27.85 2.36
N LYS A 133 -1.85 26.71 2.91
CA LYS A 133 -0.78 25.91 2.32
C LYS A 133 -1.39 25.07 1.19
N PRO A 134 -0.71 24.95 0.04
CA PRO A 134 -1.13 23.96 -0.95
C PRO A 134 -1.21 22.59 -0.26
N PRO A 135 -2.16 21.73 -0.65
CA PRO A 135 -2.27 20.39 -0.08
C PRO A 135 -0.92 19.68 -0.21
N ALA A 136 -0.29 19.38 0.92
CA ALA A 136 0.97 18.65 0.96
C ALA A 136 0.65 17.16 1.16
N PRO A 137 1.39 16.24 0.50
CA PRO A 137 1.19 14.81 0.71
C PRO A 137 1.52 14.46 2.17
N LEU A 138 0.60 13.78 2.85
CA LEU A 138 0.80 13.29 4.23
C LEU A 138 1.65 12.01 4.29
N CYS A 139 1.77 11.30 3.17
CA CYS A 139 2.55 10.08 3.04
C CYS A 139 3.24 10.03 1.66
N LEU A 140 4.48 9.54 1.62
CA LEU A 140 5.24 9.30 0.40
C LEU A 140 5.69 7.84 0.35
N ILE A 141 5.31 7.14 -0.72
CA ILE A 141 5.79 5.79 -1.03
C ILE A 141 6.69 5.90 -2.26
N VAL A 142 7.94 5.45 -2.15
CA VAL A 142 8.92 5.47 -3.24
C VAL A 142 9.08 4.06 -3.79
N SER A 143 9.07 3.93 -5.11
CA SER A 143 9.31 2.67 -5.82
C SER A 143 10.49 2.81 -6.79
N PRO A 144 11.29 1.75 -7.00
CA PRO A 144 12.45 1.78 -7.88
C PRO A 144 12.10 1.89 -9.37
N THR A 145 10.86 1.51 -9.75
CA THR A 145 10.38 1.59 -11.14
C THR A 145 8.95 2.12 -11.18
N ARG A 146 8.58 2.67 -12.33
CA ARG A 146 7.23 3.20 -12.60
C ARG A 146 6.18 2.10 -12.51
N GLU A 147 6.49 0.92 -13.03
CA GLU A 147 5.60 -0.24 -13.06
C GLU A 147 5.28 -0.72 -11.65
N LEU A 148 6.28 -0.72 -10.76
CA LEU A 148 6.08 -1.10 -9.36
C LEU A 148 5.30 -0.03 -8.58
N ALA A 149 5.51 1.25 -8.90
CA ALA A 149 4.68 2.34 -8.37
C ALA A 149 3.20 2.16 -8.76
N LEU A 150 2.94 1.87 -10.05
CA LEU A 150 1.60 1.58 -10.58
C LEU A 150 0.96 0.38 -9.89
N GLN A 151 1.71 -0.70 -9.65
CA GLN A 151 1.19 -1.86 -8.92
C GLN A 151 0.83 -1.51 -7.47
N THR A 152 1.68 -0.75 -6.80
CA THR A 152 1.44 -0.29 -5.42
C THR A 152 0.21 0.61 -5.35
N GLU A 153 0.05 1.52 -6.31
CA GLU A 153 -1.08 2.43 -6.38
C GLU A 153 -2.41 1.69 -6.62
N ARG A 154 -2.43 0.68 -7.49
CA ARG A 154 -3.62 -0.17 -7.70
C ARG A 154 -4.04 -0.88 -6.41
N GLU A 155 -3.09 -1.41 -5.66
CA GLU A 155 -3.39 -2.03 -4.35
C GLU A 155 -3.86 -0.98 -3.32
N ALA A 156 -3.24 0.21 -3.31
CA ALA A 156 -3.66 1.30 -2.43
C ALA A 156 -5.11 1.74 -2.72
N ARG A 157 -5.53 1.77 -4.00
CA ARG A 157 -6.91 2.10 -4.39
C ARG A 157 -7.93 1.14 -3.82
N LYS A 158 -7.63 -0.16 -3.78
CA LYS A 158 -8.51 -1.16 -3.15
C LYS A 158 -8.74 -0.82 -1.67
N PHE A 159 -7.67 -0.57 -0.93
CA PHE A 159 -7.76 -0.32 0.50
C PHE A 159 -8.32 1.07 0.85
N ALA A 160 -8.11 2.07 -0.01
CA ALA A 160 -8.62 3.44 0.12
C ALA A 160 -10.01 3.65 -0.49
N PHE A 161 -10.64 2.62 -1.06
CA PHE A 161 -11.96 2.73 -1.69
C PHE A 161 -13.03 3.25 -0.70
N GLU A 162 -13.87 4.18 -1.13
CA GLU A 162 -14.89 4.84 -0.28
C GLU A 162 -14.32 5.54 0.97
N THR A 163 -13.05 5.96 0.92
CA THR A 163 -12.42 6.78 1.96
C THR A 163 -12.08 8.18 1.43
N PRO A 164 -11.88 9.19 2.30
CA PRO A 164 -11.41 10.52 1.88
C PRO A 164 -9.92 10.56 1.45
N VAL A 165 -9.20 9.44 1.51
CA VAL A 165 -7.78 9.39 1.14
C VAL A 165 -7.62 9.54 -0.37
N ILE A 166 -6.92 10.59 -0.80
CA ILE A 166 -6.62 10.85 -2.19
C ILE A 166 -5.24 10.29 -2.53
N LEU A 167 -5.17 9.47 -3.58
CA LEU A 167 -3.93 8.89 -4.09
C LEU A 167 -3.45 9.68 -5.31
N CYS A 168 -2.20 10.13 -5.24
CA CYS A 168 -1.52 10.83 -6.32
C CYS A 168 -0.29 10.03 -6.76
N MET A 169 -0.04 9.99 -8.07
CA MET A 169 1.22 9.53 -8.63
C MET A 169 1.89 10.68 -9.38
N PHE A 170 3.20 10.78 -9.21
CA PHE A 170 4.05 11.80 -9.83
C PHE A 170 5.01 11.18 -10.83
#